data_AF-A0A2D6G2R7-F1
#
_entry.id   AF-A0A2D6G2R7-F1
#
_cell.length_a   1.000
_cell.length_b   1.000
_cell.length_c   1.000
_cell.angle_alpha   90.00
_cell.angle_beta   90.00
_cell.angle_gamma   90.00
#
_symmetry.space_group_name_H-M   'P 1'
#
loop_
_entity.id
_entity.type
_entity.pdbx_description
1 polymer ?
#
loop_
_entity_poly.entity_id
_entity_poly.type
_entity_poly.pdbx_seq_one_letter_code
_entity_poly.pdbx_strand_id
1 'polypeptide(L)'
;MMPNTPVSIIFSGLLRDKDLFLRSLDAFRGMSGVEEIVLSTWDKEAQENLEFLTKLGSQYDLILAAVPEPQSWSGNMLSQMMSLQVGLRRVPEGHRVLKTRTDVFIEPDAFAHVTGQDGKLRFPQNFARARHIFEQRVWVWGMEATSPFYIHDLFFFGHKRDVAKLVNMDIRYDVMYQMSKERIHIRRFLHPFIYEFPIFERFLHIENVLGATHEFPNEYRYSVLRQLLQNDTYVRILALYYKIASLYFSNDWGGGRVFEWRDQPEQVAFSAGMSISDILMGQPRLKAIMPVGDDYFRRVAGGKYRECDIGRRFDDARAYLEGLTDIREACLEADFDAFMEFAIAAGQTALGEVKDKFNPGET
;
A
#
# COMPACT_ATOMS: atom_id res chain seq x y z
N MET A 1 -14.24 27.63 1.03
CA MET A 1 -13.43 26.96 2.07
C MET A 1 -14.24 25.77 2.56
N MET A 2 -13.75 24.54 2.39
CA MET A 2 -14.31 23.45 3.17
C MET A 2 -13.92 23.70 4.64
N PRO A 3 -14.81 23.47 5.61
CA PRO A 3 -14.42 23.51 7.02
C PRO A 3 -13.21 22.58 7.20
N ASN A 4 -12.18 23.04 7.94
CA ASN A 4 -11.04 22.18 8.29
C ASN A 4 -11.57 20.98 9.05
N THR A 5 -11.71 19.84 8.37
CA THR A 5 -12.09 18.58 9.03
C THR A 5 -11.02 18.28 10.07
N PRO A 6 -11.40 18.07 11.34
CA PRO A 6 -10.46 17.70 12.39
C PRO A 6 -9.59 16.51 12.02
N VAL A 7 -8.34 16.55 12.46
CA VAL A 7 -7.34 15.53 12.20
C VAL A 7 -6.88 14.92 13.51
N SER A 8 -6.89 13.59 13.57
CA SER A 8 -6.22 12.84 14.64
C SER A 8 -5.02 12.08 14.08
N ILE A 9 -3.92 12.05 14.83
CA ILE A 9 -2.70 11.32 14.49
C ILE A 9 -2.66 10.04 15.31
N ILE A 10 -2.42 8.90 14.67
CA ILE A 10 -2.21 7.61 15.33
C ILE A 10 -0.79 7.15 15.01
N PHE A 11 0.07 7.20 16.02
CA PHE A 11 1.33 6.49 16.01
C PHE A 11 1.09 5.04 16.42
N SER A 12 1.51 4.07 15.61
CA SER A 12 1.34 2.64 15.89
C SER A 12 2.68 1.91 16.01
N GLY A 13 2.84 1.09 17.04
CA GLY A 13 3.95 0.16 17.20
C GLY A 13 4.91 0.51 18.34
N LEU A 14 6.12 -0.06 18.27
CA LEU A 14 7.18 0.07 19.30
C LEU A 14 7.88 1.42 19.23
N LEU A 15 8.40 1.96 20.34
CA LEU A 15 9.20 3.20 20.35
C LEU A 15 10.65 2.92 19.95
N ARG A 16 10.87 2.62 18.67
CA ARG A 16 12.19 2.26 18.13
C ARG A 16 13.17 3.44 18.05
N ASP A 17 12.66 4.63 17.79
CA ASP A 17 13.44 5.86 17.64
C ASP A 17 12.75 7.00 18.38
N LYS A 18 13.18 7.25 19.62
CA LYS A 18 12.53 8.24 20.51
C LYS A 18 12.74 9.66 20.03
N ASP A 19 13.89 9.96 19.44
CA ASP A 19 14.22 11.31 18.97
C ASP A 19 13.37 11.67 17.75
N LEU A 20 13.22 10.72 16.81
CA LEU A 20 12.36 10.91 15.64
C LEU A 20 10.87 11.00 16.03
N PHE A 21 10.45 10.22 17.03
CA PHE A 21 9.11 10.30 17.59
C PHE A 21 8.84 11.67 18.24
N LEU A 22 9.77 12.17 19.07
CA LEU A 22 9.67 13.50 19.68
C LEU A 22 9.56 14.60 18.64
N ARG A 23 10.42 14.58 17.62
CA ARG A 23 10.38 15.53 16.51
C ARG A 23 9.02 15.51 15.78
N SER A 24 8.42 14.32 15.63
CA SER A 24 7.09 14.18 15.03
C SER A 24 6.00 14.79 15.91
N LEU A 25 6.07 14.64 17.24
CA LEU A 25 5.14 15.25 18.18
C LEU A 25 5.24 16.78 18.16
N ASP A 26 6.45 17.34 18.18
CA ASP A 26 6.69 18.78 18.07
C ASP A 26 6.09 19.34 16.78
N ALA A 27 6.33 18.67 15.65
CA ALA A 27 5.79 19.07 14.35
C ALA A 27 4.26 19.05 14.33
N PHE A 28 3.62 17.92 14.67
CA PHE A 28 2.17 17.79 14.54
C PHE A 28 1.41 18.64 15.55
N ARG A 29 1.94 18.84 16.76
CA ARG A 29 1.27 19.68 17.76
C ARG A 29 1.21 21.15 17.33
N GLY A 30 2.17 21.60 16.54
CA GLY A 30 2.18 22.95 15.95
C GLY A 30 1.25 23.14 14.76
N MET A 31 0.62 22.07 14.23
CA MET A 31 -0.17 22.15 13.00
C MET A 31 -1.65 22.45 13.26
N SER A 32 -2.19 23.39 12.47
CA SER A 32 -3.62 23.72 12.52
C SER A 32 -4.48 22.54 12.09
N GLY A 33 -5.55 22.27 12.84
CA GLY A 33 -6.51 21.19 12.57
C GLY A 33 -6.11 19.83 13.15
N VAL A 34 -4.89 19.67 13.68
CA VAL A 34 -4.52 18.49 14.48
C VAL A 34 -5.08 18.66 15.90
N GLU A 35 -6.06 17.83 16.24
CA GLU A 35 -6.78 17.92 17.52
C GLU A 35 -6.32 16.85 18.52
N GLU A 36 -6.01 15.65 18.04
CA GLU A 36 -5.61 14.53 18.89
C GLU A 36 -4.36 13.84 18.38
N ILE A 37 -3.52 13.40 19.33
CA ILE A 37 -2.39 12.53 19.04
C ILE A 37 -2.51 11.30 19.93
N VAL A 38 -2.57 10.13 19.29
CA VAL A 38 -2.71 8.83 19.95
C VAL A 38 -1.45 8.02 19.68
N LEU A 39 -0.84 7.49 20.73
CA LEU A 39 0.14 6.41 20.62
C LEU A 39 -0.57 5.09 20.94
N SER A 40 -0.77 4.25 19.92
CA SER A 40 -1.17 2.87 20.12
C SER A 40 0.04 1.94 20.11
N THR A 41 0.28 1.28 21.24
CA THR A 41 1.45 0.41 21.44
C THR A 41 1.10 -0.78 22.34
N TRP A 42 2.08 -1.62 22.65
CA TRP A 42 1.89 -2.81 23.50
C TRP A 42 1.97 -2.46 24.98
N ASP A 43 1.26 -3.22 25.82
CA ASP A 43 1.31 -3.06 27.28
C ASP A 43 2.74 -3.14 27.81
N LYS A 44 3.52 -4.10 27.32
CA LYS A 44 4.92 -4.27 27.70
C LYS A 44 5.76 -3.05 27.29
N GLU A 45 5.61 -2.58 26.06
CA GLU A 45 6.30 -1.38 25.55
C GLU A 45 5.94 -0.13 26.38
N ALA A 46 4.66 0.02 26.72
CA ALA A 46 4.18 1.12 27.56
C ALA A 46 4.74 1.06 28.98
N GLN A 47 4.82 -0.13 29.58
CA GLN A 47 5.38 -0.34 30.92
C GLN A 47 6.88 -0.05 30.95
N GLU A 48 7.63 -0.55 29.97
CA GLU A 48 9.08 -0.34 29.85
C GLU A 48 9.45 1.13 29.60
N ASN A 49 8.53 1.92 29.04
CA ASN A 49 8.72 3.34 28.74
C ASN A 49 7.83 4.29 29.57
N LEU A 50 7.31 3.83 30.72
CA LEU A 50 6.26 4.55 31.47
C LEU A 50 6.64 5.99 31.83
N GLU A 51 7.83 6.22 32.38
CA GLU A 51 8.29 7.55 32.78
C GLU A 51 8.36 8.51 31.58
N PHE A 52 8.94 8.03 30.47
CA PHE A 52 9.03 8.77 29.22
C PHE A 52 7.63 9.12 28.69
N LEU A 53 6.74 8.14 28.59
CA LEU A 53 5.38 8.34 28.08
C LEU A 53 4.52 9.22 28.97
N THR A 54 4.69 9.17 30.29
CA THR A 54 3.98 10.05 31.24
C THR A 54 4.37 11.52 31.01
N LYS A 55 5.66 11.77 30.80
CA LYS A 55 6.15 13.11 30.43
C LYS A 55 5.55 13.59 29.11
N LEU A 56 5.52 12.72 28.08
CA LEU A 56 4.93 13.07 26.78
C LEU A 56 3.42 13.32 26.86
N GLY A 57 2.69 12.52 27.65
CA GLY A 57 1.26 12.73 27.92
C GLY A 57 0.99 14.15 28.43
N SER A 58 1.80 14.62 29.37
CA SER A 58 1.66 15.97 29.94
C SER A 58 2.08 17.08 28.97
N GLN A 59 3.12 16.85 28.16
CA GLN A 59 3.69 17.85 27.26
C GLN A 59 2.90 18.03 25.96
N TYR A 60 2.38 16.93 25.39
CA TYR A 60 1.78 16.90 24.06
C TYR A 60 0.29 16.56 24.06
N ASP A 61 -0.32 16.35 25.23
CA ASP A 61 -1.67 15.79 25.35
C ASP A 61 -1.77 14.42 24.63
N LEU A 62 -0.70 13.61 24.77
CA LEU A 62 -0.58 12.33 24.10
C LEU A 62 -1.50 11.30 24.76
N ILE A 63 -2.45 10.77 23.98
CA ILE A 63 -3.33 9.69 24.41
C ILE A 63 -2.61 8.36 24.24
N LEU A 64 -2.31 7.68 25.35
CA LEU A 64 -1.74 6.33 25.32
C LEU A 64 -2.84 5.27 25.21
N ALA A 65 -2.79 4.47 24.14
CA ALA A 65 -3.69 3.35 23.89
C ALA A 65 -2.90 2.04 23.87
N ALA A 66 -2.48 1.59 25.06
CA ALA A 66 -1.78 0.32 25.25
C ALA A 66 -2.73 -0.87 25.10
N VAL A 67 -2.24 -1.96 24.48
CA VAL A 67 -2.98 -3.20 24.28
C VAL A 67 -2.13 -4.42 24.67
N PRO A 68 -2.77 -5.51 25.16
CA PRO A 68 -2.07 -6.76 25.37
C PRO A 68 -1.42 -7.23 24.06
N GLU A 69 -0.17 -7.66 24.15
CA GLU A 69 0.50 -8.28 23.01
C GLU A 69 -0.23 -9.61 22.70
N PRO A 70 -0.64 -9.86 21.45
CA PRO A 70 -1.31 -11.11 21.10
C PRO A 70 -0.38 -12.29 21.40
N GLN A 71 -0.87 -13.29 22.15
CA GLN A 71 -0.11 -14.50 22.44
C GLN A 71 0.24 -15.23 21.14
N SER A 72 1.53 -15.24 20.77
CA SER A 72 2.16 -16.12 19.78
C SER A 72 1.25 -16.58 18.62
N TRP A 73 0.70 -15.64 17.86
CA TRP A 73 0.17 -15.94 16.52
C TRP A 73 1.25 -15.66 15.50
N SER A 74 1.27 -16.44 14.43
CA SER A 74 2.21 -16.27 13.33
C SER A 74 2.09 -14.87 12.73
N GLY A 75 3.12 -14.04 12.96
CA GLY A 75 3.32 -12.78 12.25
C GLY A 75 2.96 -11.55 13.07
N ASN A 76 3.89 -10.59 13.11
CA ASN A 76 3.75 -9.21 13.61
C ASN A 76 2.52 -8.43 13.07
N MET A 77 1.75 -9.03 12.17
CA MET A 77 0.71 -8.43 11.37
C MET A 77 -0.62 -8.30 12.10
N LEU A 78 -1.10 -9.33 12.80
CA LEU A 78 -2.29 -9.20 13.66
C LEU A 78 -2.05 -8.10 14.70
N SER A 79 -0.83 -8.05 15.23
CA SER A 79 -0.37 -7.00 16.12
C SER A 79 -0.48 -5.61 15.46
N GLN A 80 0.04 -5.40 14.25
CA GLN A 80 -0.11 -4.10 13.56
C GLN A 80 -1.56 -3.71 13.26
N MET A 81 -2.45 -4.66 12.96
CA MET A 81 -3.87 -4.40 12.73
C MET A 81 -4.59 -4.07 14.04
N MET A 82 -4.26 -4.76 15.13
CA MET A 82 -4.85 -4.55 16.46
C MET A 82 -4.49 -3.17 17.00
N SER A 83 -3.21 -2.79 16.87
CA SER A 83 -2.74 -1.47 17.28
C SER A 83 -3.50 -0.37 16.53
N LEU A 84 -3.62 -0.45 15.20
CA LEU A 84 -4.41 0.52 14.45
C LEU A 84 -5.89 0.53 14.88
N GLN A 85 -6.50 -0.65 15.08
CA GLN A 85 -7.90 -0.75 15.50
C GLN A 85 -8.14 -0.05 16.84
N VAL A 86 -7.23 -0.23 17.81
CA VAL A 86 -7.37 0.40 19.13
C VAL A 86 -7.09 1.88 19.08
N GLY A 87 -6.11 2.33 18.28
CA GLY A 87 -5.92 3.76 18.00
C GLY A 87 -7.18 4.40 17.43
N LEU A 88 -7.80 3.77 16.42
CA LEU A 88 -9.02 4.27 15.78
C LEU A 88 -10.22 4.34 16.72
N ARG A 89 -10.29 3.48 17.75
CA ARG A 89 -11.35 3.55 18.78
C ARG A 89 -11.24 4.78 19.67
N ARG A 90 -10.07 5.42 19.73
CA ARG A 90 -9.85 6.67 20.49
C ARG A 90 -10.22 7.91 19.70
N VAL A 91 -10.13 7.83 18.37
CA VAL A 91 -10.43 8.96 17.48
C VAL A 91 -11.94 9.20 17.37
N PRO A 92 -12.45 10.44 17.43
CA PRO A 92 -13.86 10.76 17.21
C PRO A 92 -14.35 10.45 15.78
N GLU A 93 -15.65 10.21 15.63
CA GLU A 93 -16.26 10.09 14.30
C GLU A 93 -16.14 11.40 13.51
N GLY A 94 -16.02 11.29 12.18
CA GLY A 94 -15.89 12.45 11.29
C GLY A 94 -14.47 13.01 11.15
N HIS A 95 -13.52 12.58 11.99
CA HIS A 95 -12.11 12.97 11.86
C HIS A 95 -11.48 12.34 10.62
N ARG A 96 -10.47 13.03 10.08
CA ARG A 96 -9.45 12.40 9.23
C ARG A 96 -8.35 11.87 10.14
N VAL A 97 -7.72 10.77 9.74
CA VAL A 97 -6.76 10.04 10.53
C VAL A 97 -5.48 9.89 9.75
N LEU A 98 -4.36 10.36 10.32
CA LEU A 98 -3.02 9.96 9.88
C LEU A 98 -2.59 8.76 10.73
N LYS A 99 -2.45 7.59 10.12
CA LYS A 99 -1.67 6.50 10.72
C LYS A 99 -0.21 6.72 10.34
N THR A 100 0.70 6.60 11.29
CA THR A 100 2.15 6.54 11.04
C THR A 100 2.87 5.61 12.02
N ARG A 101 4.12 5.25 11.74
CA ARG A 101 5.01 4.58 12.70
C ARG A 101 5.71 5.63 13.57
N THR A 102 6.17 5.19 14.74
CA THR A 102 6.96 6.00 15.69
C THR A 102 8.35 6.35 15.16
N ASP A 103 8.89 5.53 14.26
CA ASP A 103 10.20 5.69 13.62
C ASP A 103 10.11 6.28 12.21
N VAL A 104 9.04 7.02 11.91
CA VAL A 104 8.84 7.72 10.65
C VAL A 104 8.44 9.17 10.94
N PHE A 105 9.25 10.11 10.48
CA PHE A 105 8.93 11.54 10.53
C PHE A 105 8.39 11.98 9.18
N ILE A 106 7.18 12.54 9.14
CA ILE A 106 6.58 13.07 7.92
C ILE A 106 6.81 14.58 7.90
N GLU A 107 7.26 15.11 6.77
CA GLU A 107 7.54 16.54 6.64
C GLU A 107 6.24 17.36 6.77
N PRO A 108 6.23 18.46 7.57
CA PRO A 108 5.02 19.24 7.82
C PRO A 108 4.35 19.77 6.54
N ASP A 109 5.15 20.18 5.55
CA ASP A 109 4.65 20.67 4.26
C ASP A 109 3.93 19.57 3.47
N ALA A 110 4.46 18.34 3.50
CA ALA A 110 3.82 17.20 2.86
C ALA A 110 2.49 16.85 3.54
N PHE A 111 2.43 16.95 4.87
CA PHE A 111 1.20 16.71 5.61
C PHE A 111 0.16 17.84 5.41
N ALA A 112 0.62 19.10 5.37
CA ALA A 112 -0.22 20.25 5.05
C ALA A 112 -0.82 20.12 3.62
N HIS A 113 -0.05 19.60 2.67
CA HIS A 113 -0.54 19.35 1.31
C HIS A 113 -1.69 18.33 1.28
N VAL A 114 -1.55 17.16 1.91
CA VAL A 114 -2.62 16.14 1.89
C VAL A 114 -3.87 16.54 2.69
N THR A 115 -3.69 17.31 3.76
CA THR A 115 -4.82 17.84 4.55
C THR A 115 -5.62 18.87 3.76
N GLY A 116 -4.98 19.64 2.87
CA GLY A 116 -5.64 20.60 1.98
C GLY A 116 -6.35 20.00 0.75
N GLN A 117 -6.15 18.71 0.44
CA GLN A 117 -6.71 18.10 -0.77
C GLN A 117 -8.19 17.67 -0.63
N ASP A 118 -8.91 17.69 -1.76
CA ASP A 118 -10.27 17.14 -1.88
C ASP A 118 -10.22 15.62 -2.06
N GLY A 119 -10.77 14.89 -1.09
CA GLY A 119 -10.85 13.43 -1.10
C GLY A 119 -12.00 12.85 -1.93
N LYS A 120 -12.80 13.66 -2.63
CA LYS A 120 -13.96 13.17 -3.38
C LYS A 120 -13.59 12.15 -4.45
N LEU A 121 -14.30 11.02 -4.42
CA LEU A 121 -14.22 9.98 -5.43
C LEU A 121 -15.15 10.31 -6.61
N ARG A 122 -14.64 10.12 -7.84
CA ARG A 122 -15.41 10.31 -9.08
C ARG A 122 -15.42 9.01 -9.85
N PHE A 123 -16.58 8.34 -9.86
CA PHE A 123 -16.70 7.00 -10.40
C PHE A 123 -17.16 7.00 -11.85
N PRO A 124 -16.51 6.21 -12.73
CA PRO A 124 -17.09 5.83 -14.01
C PRO A 124 -18.43 5.09 -13.84
N GLN A 125 -19.22 5.01 -14.91
CA GLN A 125 -20.54 4.37 -14.87
C GLN A 125 -20.46 2.90 -14.49
N ASN A 126 -19.52 2.15 -15.05
CA ASN A 126 -19.32 0.72 -14.78
C ASN A 126 -18.77 0.42 -13.37
N PHE A 127 -18.40 1.45 -12.58
CA PHE A 127 -18.05 1.33 -11.16
C PHE A 127 -19.23 1.50 -10.21
N ALA A 128 -20.46 1.69 -10.72
CA ALA A 128 -21.63 2.04 -9.89
C ALA A 128 -21.85 1.12 -8.68
N ARG A 129 -21.59 -0.18 -8.82
CA ARG A 129 -21.76 -1.17 -7.76
C ARG A 129 -20.56 -1.31 -6.82
N ALA A 130 -19.43 -0.66 -7.11
CA ALA A 130 -18.24 -0.67 -6.26
C ALA A 130 -18.09 0.61 -5.41
N ARG A 131 -18.96 1.62 -5.60
CA ARG A 131 -18.81 2.97 -5.03
C ARG A 131 -18.77 3.03 -3.50
N HIS A 132 -19.25 1.98 -2.82
CA HIS A 132 -19.34 1.91 -1.36
C HIS A 132 -18.01 1.51 -0.68
N ILE A 133 -17.00 1.07 -1.44
CA ILE A 133 -15.75 0.56 -0.87
C ILE A 133 -15.09 1.63 -0.01
N PHE A 134 -14.89 2.85 -0.53
CA PHE A 134 -14.54 4.02 0.27
C PHE A 134 -15.48 5.19 -0.01
N GLU A 135 -15.69 6.04 0.99
CA GLU A 135 -16.43 7.30 0.85
C GLU A 135 -15.51 8.40 0.29
N GLN A 136 -14.24 8.40 0.69
CA GLN A 136 -13.20 9.33 0.26
C GLN A 136 -11.92 8.60 -0.11
N ARG A 137 -11.04 9.29 -0.85
CA ARG A 137 -9.68 8.80 -1.12
C ARG A 137 -8.91 8.57 0.17
N VAL A 138 -8.06 7.55 0.13
CA VAL A 138 -7.03 7.32 1.15
C VAL A 138 -5.67 7.68 0.54
N TRP A 139 -4.96 8.59 1.18
CA TRP A 139 -3.60 8.94 0.85
C TRP A 139 -2.67 7.90 1.47
N VAL A 140 -1.83 7.29 0.65
CA VAL A 140 -0.92 6.22 1.03
C VAL A 140 0.47 6.57 0.51
N TRP A 141 1.51 5.96 1.07
CA TRP A 141 2.85 6.06 0.53
C TRP A 141 3.35 4.72 0.00
N GLY A 142 4.19 4.77 -1.04
CA GLY A 142 4.94 3.61 -1.53
C GLY A 142 4.05 2.55 -2.17
N MET A 143 3.17 2.98 -3.08
CA MET A 143 2.39 2.06 -3.91
C MET A 143 3.29 1.41 -4.96
N GLU A 144 3.24 0.08 -5.09
CA GLU A 144 4.00 -0.61 -6.11
C GLU A 144 3.23 -0.70 -7.43
N ALA A 145 3.93 -0.48 -8.55
CA ALA A 145 3.36 -0.63 -9.89
C ALA A 145 3.28 -2.10 -10.35
N THR A 146 4.14 -2.98 -9.85
CA THR A 146 4.29 -4.34 -10.41
C THR A 146 3.51 -5.41 -9.66
N SER A 147 3.13 -5.18 -8.40
CA SER A 147 2.30 -6.12 -7.61
C SER A 147 1.01 -5.44 -7.15
N PRO A 148 -0.17 -5.96 -7.54
CA PRO A 148 -1.46 -5.45 -7.08
C PRO A 148 -1.54 -5.28 -5.57
N PHE A 149 -1.95 -4.08 -5.14
CA PHE A 149 -2.15 -3.69 -3.74
C PHE A 149 -0.94 -3.78 -2.82
N TYR A 150 0.27 -4.02 -3.33
CA TYR A 150 1.46 -3.79 -2.54
C TYR A 150 1.59 -2.29 -2.27
N ILE A 151 1.34 -1.89 -1.03
CA ILE A 151 1.45 -0.51 -0.58
C ILE A 151 2.16 -0.51 0.77
N HIS A 152 3.21 0.29 0.89
CA HIS A 152 3.94 0.39 2.16
C HIS A 152 3.04 0.88 3.28
N ASP A 153 3.14 0.23 4.44
CA ASP A 153 2.28 0.50 5.58
C ASP A 153 2.85 1.58 6.51
N LEU A 154 3.97 2.24 6.13
CA LEU A 154 4.67 3.23 6.96
C LEU A 154 3.69 4.27 7.50
N PHE A 155 2.99 4.94 6.60
CA PHE A 155 1.96 5.90 6.91
C PHE A 155 0.89 5.99 5.82
N PHE A 156 -0.30 6.40 6.22
CA PHE A 156 -1.42 6.72 5.33
C PHE A 156 -2.42 7.61 6.05
N PHE A 157 -3.18 8.35 5.27
CA PHE A 157 -4.09 9.39 5.72
C PHE A 157 -5.45 9.27 5.03
N GLY A 158 -6.55 9.45 5.75
CA GLY A 158 -7.88 9.38 5.15
C GLY A 158 -8.99 9.64 6.15
N HIS A 159 -10.24 9.60 5.70
CA HIS A 159 -11.37 9.69 6.63
C HIS A 159 -11.39 8.45 7.56
N LYS A 160 -11.69 8.64 8.85
CA LYS A 160 -11.65 7.56 9.85
C LYS A 160 -12.40 6.31 9.39
N ARG A 161 -13.59 6.46 8.79
CA ARG A 161 -14.41 5.33 8.33
C ARG A 161 -13.75 4.52 7.21
N ASP A 162 -13.03 5.18 6.31
CA ASP A 162 -12.33 4.49 5.21
C ASP A 162 -11.03 3.87 5.69
N VAL A 163 -10.29 4.58 6.55
CA VAL A 163 -9.10 4.06 7.23
C VAL A 163 -9.44 2.81 8.07
N ALA A 164 -10.60 2.78 8.72
CA ALA A 164 -11.05 1.63 9.50
C ALA A 164 -11.26 0.36 8.66
N LYS A 165 -11.60 0.50 7.37
CA LYS A 165 -11.75 -0.65 6.45
C LYS A 165 -10.41 -1.31 6.11
N LEU A 166 -9.29 -0.63 6.36
CA LEU A 166 -7.93 -1.16 6.23
C LEU A 166 -7.51 -2.03 7.43
N VAL A 167 -8.31 -2.11 8.49
CA VAL A 167 -8.10 -3.04 9.59
C VAL A 167 -8.69 -4.39 9.20
N ASN A 168 -7.83 -5.41 9.07
CA ASN A 168 -8.24 -6.74 8.68
C ASN A 168 -7.61 -7.81 9.59
N MET A 169 -8.46 -8.65 10.21
CA MET A 169 -8.06 -9.80 11.05
C MET A 169 -8.35 -11.16 10.41
N ASP A 170 -8.67 -11.18 9.12
CA ASP A 170 -9.01 -12.38 8.38
C ASP A 170 -7.80 -13.31 8.26
N ILE A 171 -7.94 -14.51 8.83
CA ILE A 171 -6.88 -15.52 8.90
C ILE A 171 -6.62 -16.18 7.54
N ARG A 172 -7.51 -16.03 6.56
CA ARG A 172 -7.38 -16.67 5.24
C ARG A 172 -6.08 -16.28 4.54
N TYR A 173 -5.60 -15.05 4.78
CA TYR A 173 -4.29 -14.57 4.30
C TYR A 173 -3.08 -15.32 4.85
N ASP A 174 -3.25 -15.97 6.00
CA ASP A 174 -2.18 -16.69 6.69
C ASP A 174 -2.24 -18.20 6.45
N VAL A 175 -3.43 -18.75 6.19
CA VAL A 175 -3.65 -20.20 6.08
C VAL A 175 -4.07 -20.70 4.69
N MET A 176 -4.73 -19.87 3.87
CA MET A 176 -5.30 -20.31 2.58
C MET A 176 -4.50 -19.85 1.37
N TYR A 177 -3.92 -18.65 1.43
CA TYR A 177 -3.21 -18.07 0.28
C TYR A 177 -1.70 -18.29 0.35
N GLN A 178 -1.10 -18.61 -0.79
CA GLN A 178 0.35 -18.77 -0.94
C GLN A 178 0.98 -17.40 -1.19
N MET A 179 1.13 -16.61 -0.11
CA MET A 179 1.71 -15.27 -0.19
C MET A 179 3.14 -15.23 0.33
N SER A 180 3.93 -14.32 -0.24
CA SER A 180 5.28 -14.00 0.20
C SER A 180 5.31 -13.38 1.61
N LYS A 181 6.52 -13.08 2.12
CA LYS A 181 6.69 -12.30 3.36
C LYS A 181 6.18 -10.86 3.21
N GLU A 182 5.99 -10.39 1.99
CA GLU A 182 5.46 -9.06 1.69
C GLU A 182 3.94 -8.94 1.87
N ARG A 183 3.27 -10.06 2.22
CA ARG A 183 1.81 -10.12 2.42
C ARG A 183 1.24 -9.01 3.32
N ILE A 184 2.06 -8.48 4.22
CA ILE A 184 1.70 -7.39 5.13
C ILE A 184 1.37 -6.09 4.40
N HIS A 185 2.09 -5.79 3.33
CA HIS A 185 1.88 -4.62 2.48
C HIS A 185 0.72 -4.79 1.51
N ILE A 186 0.26 -6.03 1.28
CA ILE A 186 -0.82 -6.33 0.33
C ILE A 186 -2.16 -6.44 1.03
N ARG A 187 -2.24 -7.29 2.07
CA ARG A 187 -3.53 -7.70 2.63
C ARG A 187 -4.37 -6.55 3.16
N ARG A 188 -3.72 -5.55 3.76
CA ARG A 188 -4.38 -4.37 4.34
C ARG A 188 -5.16 -3.59 3.29
N PHE A 189 -4.52 -3.38 2.14
CA PHE A 189 -5.05 -2.51 1.09
C PHE A 189 -5.90 -3.28 0.09
N LEU A 190 -5.70 -4.59 -0.05
CA LEU A 190 -6.55 -5.46 -0.85
C LEU A 190 -7.87 -5.81 -0.15
N HIS A 191 -7.88 -5.98 1.17
CA HIS A 191 -9.05 -6.52 1.88
C HIS A 191 -10.38 -5.79 1.59
N PRO A 192 -10.45 -4.45 1.49
CA PRO A 192 -11.70 -3.76 1.14
C PRO A 192 -12.25 -4.12 -0.25
N PHE A 193 -11.41 -4.66 -1.14
CA PHE A 193 -11.72 -4.93 -2.53
C PHE A 193 -11.96 -6.42 -2.81
N ILE A 194 -11.51 -7.32 -1.94
CA ILE A 194 -11.41 -8.76 -2.24
C ILE A 194 -12.77 -9.39 -2.61
N TYR A 195 -13.86 -8.96 -1.95
CA TYR A 195 -15.21 -9.46 -2.23
C TYR A 195 -15.89 -8.79 -3.41
N GLU A 196 -15.45 -7.57 -3.76
CA GLU A 196 -16.00 -6.82 -4.88
C GLU A 196 -15.31 -7.20 -6.19
N PHE A 197 -14.06 -7.68 -6.13
CA PHE A 197 -13.24 -8.01 -7.28
C PHE A 197 -12.60 -9.40 -7.10
N PRO A 198 -13.34 -10.49 -7.39
CA PRO A 198 -12.89 -11.86 -7.11
C PRO A 198 -11.56 -12.24 -7.77
N ILE A 199 -11.22 -11.60 -8.89
CA ILE A 199 -9.94 -11.83 -9.56
C ILE A 199 -8.73 -11.56 -8.66
N PHE A 200 -8.82 -10.60 -7.74
CA PHE A 200 -7.70 -10.34 -6.83
C PHE A 200 -7.56 -11.39 -5.74
N GLU A 201 -8.64 -12.02 -5.28
CA GLU A 201 -8.53 -13.19 -4.41
C GLU A 201 -7.78 -14.31 -5.13
N ARG A 202 -8.15 -14.57 -6.40
CA ARG A 202 -7.48 -15.55 -7.23
C ARG A 202 -5.98 -15.23 -7.39
N PHE A 203 -5.63 -13.97 -7.64
CA PHE A 203 -4.23 -13.52 -7.73
C PHE A 203 -3.39 -13.84 -6.48
N LEU A 204 -3.99 -13.88 -5.28
CA LEU A 204 -3.27 -14.23 -4.05
C LEU A 204 -2.68 -15.65 -4.05
N HIS A 205 -3.16 -16.55 -4.91
CA HIS A 205 -2.60 -17.89 -5.06
C HIS A 205 -1.27 -17.93 -5.82
N ILE A 206 -0.90 -16.84 -6.50
CA ILE A 206 0.36 -16.74 -7.25
C ILE A 206 1.23 -15.56 -6.81
N GLU A 207 0.80 -14.80 -5.79
CA GLU A 207 1.51 -13.61 -5.33
C GLU A 207 2.94 -13.97 -4.89
N ASN A 208 3.13 -15.11 -4.23
CA ASN A 208 4.46 -15.60 -3.85
C ASN A 208 5.42 -15.75 -5.04
N VAL A 209 4.95 -16.12 -6.23
CA VAL A 209 5.79 -16.28 -7.43
C VAL A 209 6.46 -14.95 -7.80
N LEU A 210 5.74 -13.84 -7.68
CA LEU A 210 6.28 -12.50 -7.93
C LEU A 210 6.95 -11.90 -6.69
N GLY A 211 6.42 -12.18 -5.49
CA GLY A 211 6.80 -11.61 -4.21
C GLY A 211 7.94 -12.32 -3.47
N ALA A 212 8.52 -13.39 -4.02
CA ALA A 212 9.60 -14.16 -3.39
C ALA A 212 10.96 -13.42 -3.32
N THR A 213 10.98 -12.09 -3.25
CA THR A 213 12.21 -11.27 -3.13
C THR A 213 12.99 -11.46 -1.83
N HIS A 214 12.41 -12.18 -0.87
CA HIS A 214 13.07 -12.55 0.38
C HIS A 214 13.84 -13.87 0.26
N GLU A 215 13.51 -14.69 -0.73
CA GLU A 215 14.19 -15.95 -1.06
C GLU A 215 15.13 -15.77 -2.26
N PHE A 216 14.82 -14.83 -3.15
CA PHE A 216 15.54 -14.59 -4.39
C PHE A 216 15.86 -13.10 -4.58
N PRO A 217 16.93 -12.74 -5.31
CA PRO A 217 17.27 -11.35 -5.57
C PRO A 217 16.22 -10.66 -6.47
N ASN A 218 16.23 -9.32 -6.54
CA ASN A 218 15.24 -8.55 -7.33
C ASN A 218 15.24 -8.96 -8.81
N GLU A 219 16.36 -9.43 -9.36
CA GLU A 219 16.46 -9.96 -10.72
C GLU A 219 15.51 -11.13 -10.98
N TYR A 220 15.26 -11.99 -9.99
CA TYR A 220 14.28 -13.08 -10.09
C TYR A 220 12.88 -12.52 -10.35
N ARG A 221 12.48 -11.55 -9.52
CA ARG A 221 11.17 -10.88 -9.64
C ARG A 221 10.98 -10.27 -11.02
N TYR A 222 12.01 -9.58 -11.55
CA TYR A 222 11.91 -8.96 -12.88
C TYR A 222 11.90 -9.99 -14.01
N SER A 223 12.57 -11.13 -13.86
CA SER A 223 12.46 -12.25 -14.81
C SER A 223 11.04 -12.83 -14.84
N VAL A 224 10.44 -13.06 -13.67
CA VAL A 224 9.03 -13.47 -13.55
C VAL A 224 8.11 -12.42 -14.19
N LEU A 225 8.27 -11.15 -13.81
CA LEU A 225 7.45 -10.05 -14.31
C LEU A 225 7.49 -9.94 -15.84
N ARG A 226 8.68 -10.09 -16.46
CA ARG A 226 8.83 -10.06 -17.93
C ARG A 226 7.93 -11.09 -18.61
N GLN A 227 7.86 -12.29 -18.05
CA GLN A 227 7.04 -13.39 -18.58
C GLN A 227 5.55 -13.13 -18.30
N LEU A 228 5.20 -12.70 -17.08
CA LEU A 228 3.83 -12.36 -16.72
C LEU A 228 3.24 -11.23 -17.59
N LEU A 229 4.03 -10.23 -17.96
CA LEU A 229 3.61 -9.15 -18.87
C LEU A 229 3.31 -9.62 -20.31
N GLN A 230 3.66 -10.86 -20.68
CA GLN A 230 3.25 -11.48 -21.95
C GLN A 230 1.89 -12.18 -21.87
N ASN A 231 1.29 -12.27 -20.69
CA ASN A 231 0.00 -12.92 -20.45
C ASN A 231 -1.11 -11.86 -20.30
N ASP A 232 -2.15 -11.96 -21.12
CA ASP A 232 -3.23 -10.95 -21.15
C ASP A 232 -4.04 -10.93 -19.84
N THR A 233 -4.22 -12.07 -19.16
CA THR A 233 -4.90 -12.12 -17.86
C THR A 233 -4.14 -11.30 -16.83
N TYR A 234 -2.82 -11.43 -16.77
CA TYR A 234 -2.01 -10.64 -15.85
C TYR A 234 -2.03 -9.15 -16.18
N VAL A 235 -1.91 -8.78 -17.45
CA VAL A 235 -1.98 -7.36 -17.88
C VAL A 235 -3.35 -6.76 -17.54
N ARG A 236 -4.45 -7.51 -17.71
CA ARG A 236 -5.79 -7.09 -17.27
C ARG A 236 -5.90 -6.92 -15.76
N ILE A 237 -5.30 -7.82 -14.97
CA ILE A 237 -5.23 -7.70 -13.50
C ILE A 237 -4.50 -6.41 -13.10
N LEU A 238 -3.35 -6.11 -13.70
CA LEU A 238 -2.60 -4.87 -13.44
C LEU A 238 -3.39 -3.63 -13.88
N ALA A 239 -4.00 -3.65 -15.07
CA ALA A 239 -4.81 -2.54 -15.56
C ALA A 239 -6.03 -2.26 -14.65
N LEU A 240 -6.68 -3.32 -14.14
CA LEU A 240 -7.76 -3.20 -13.17
C LEU A 240 -7.27 -2.60 -11.85
N TYR A 241 -6.15 -3.10 -11.33
CA TYR A 241 -5.50 -2.54 -10.15
C TYR A 241 -5.17 -1.06 -10.34
N TYR A 242 -4.63 -0.65 -11.49
CA TYR A 242 -4.30 0.74 -11.76
C TYR A 242 -5.54 1.64 -11.81
N LYS A 243 -6.66 1.16 -12.38
CA LYS A 243 -7.94 1.88 -12.33
C LYS A 243 -8.41 2.04 -10.87
N ILE A 244 -8.38 0.98 -10.06
CA ILE A 244 -8.76 1.02 -8.64
C ILE A 244 -7.84 1.96 -7.85
N ALA A 245 -6.53 1.80 -7.99
CA ALA A 245 -5.50 2.64 -7.40
C ALA A 245 -5.75 4.13 -7.69
N SER A 246 -5.98 4.47 -8.95
CA SER A 246 -6.21 5.85 -9.39
C SER A 246 -7.52 6.47 -8.88
N LEU A 247 -8.49 5.64 -8.53
CA LEU A 247 -9.78 6.08 -8.02
C LEU A 247 -9.74 6.26 -6.51
N TYR A 248 -9.39 5.21 -5.78
CA TYR A 248 -9.55 5.08 -4.33
C TYR A 248 -8.35 5.55 -3.52
N PHE A 249 -7.16 5.57 -4.13
CA PHE A 249 -5.93 5.94 -3.45
C PHE A 249 -5.29 7.19 -4.08
N SER A 250 -4.44 7.82 -3.29
CA SER A 250 -3.56 8.90 -3.71
C SER A 250 -2.20 8.72 -3.04
N ASN A 251 -1.12 8.98 -3.75
CA ASN A 251 0.24 9.14 -3.28
C ASN A 251 0.77 10.57 -3.57
N ASP A 252 -0.13 11.53 -3.77
CA ASP A 252 0.21 12.94 -3.91
C ASP A 252 0.42 13.57 -2.53
N TRP A 253 1.63 13.42 -2.01
CA TRP A 253 2.09 14.07 -0.78
C TRP A 253 2.76 15.44 -1.03
N GLY A 254 2.61 15.98 -2.24
CA GLY A 254 3.26 17.22 -2.66
C GLY A 254 4.65 16.97 -3.26
N GLY A 255 5.36 18.06 -3.53
CA GLY A 255 6.73 18.01 -4.04
C GLY A 255 7.78 17.98 -2.91
N GLY A 256 8.99 17.53 -3.22
CA GLY A 256 10.13 17.56 -2.29
C GLY A 256 10.29 16.31 -1.44
N ARG A 257 10.89 16.46 -0.26
CA ARG A 257 11.05 15.37 0.72
C ARG A 257 9.72 15.16 1.43
N VAL A 258 9.20 13.93 1.39
CA VAL A 258 7.91 13.60 2.03
C VAL A 258 8.10 13.17 3.49
N PHE A 259 9.13 12.38 3.76
CA PHE A 259 9.38 11.82 5.08
C PHE A 259 10.86 11.45 5.27
N GLU A 260 11.22 11.16 6.51
CA GLU A 260 12.49 10.62 6.94
C GLU A 260 12.26 9.27 7.63
N TRP A 261 13.03 8.26 7.21
CA TRP A 261 13.05 6.92 7.78
C TRP A 261 14.42 6.29 7.52
N ARG A 262 14.95 5.53 8.50
CA ARG A 262 16.28 4.93 8.45
C ARG A 262 16.49 4.01 7.24
N ASP A 263 15.48 3.21 6.91
CA ASP A 263 15.58 2.16 5.89
C ASP A 263 14.80 2.52 4.63
N GLN A 264 14.80 3.81 4.25
CA GLN A 264 14.06 4.29 3.09
C GLN A 264 14.52 3.53 1.82
N PRO A 265 13.62 2.78 1.15
CA PRO A 265 14.00 2.02 -0.03
C PRO A 265 14.33 2.96 -1.19
N GLU A 266 15.19 2.50 -2.10
CA GLU A 266 15.41 3.16 -3.39
C GLU A 266 14.11 3.19 -4.21
N GLN A 267 13.97 4.22 -5.05
CA GLN A 267 12.68 4.69 -5.55
C GLN A 267 12.67 4.83 -7.07
N VAL A 268 11.54 4.51 -7.70
CA VAL A 268 11.32 4.77 -9.14
C VAL A 268 10.40 5.98 -9.29
N ALA A 269 10.95 7.10 -9.76
CA ALA A 269 10.16 8.28 -10.09
C ALA A 269 9.60 8.17 -11.50
N PHE A 270 8.28 8.33 -11.65
CA PHE A 270 7.67 8.45 -12.96
C PHE A 270 7.73 9.91 -13.44
N SER A 271 8.30 10.13 -14.62
CA SER A 271 8.43 11.44 -15.23
C SER A 271 7.70 11.52 -16.56
N ALA A 272 7.35 12.74 -16.99
CA ALA A 272 6.72 12.95 -18.27
C ALA A 272 7.65 12.47 -19.41
N GLY A 273 7.11 11.63 -20.30
CA GLY A 273 7.85 11.03 -21.41
C GLY A 273 8.35 9.60 -21.16
N MET A 274 8.28 9.09 -19.94
CA MET A 274 8.51 7.67 -19.66
C MET A 274 7.36 6.82 -20.20
N SER A 275 7.71 5.65 -20.75
CA SER A 275 6.78 4.59 -21.13
C SER A 275 6.46 3.67 -19.95
N ILE A 276 5.46 2.81 -20.11
CA ILE A 276 5.16 1.78 -19.09
C ILE A 276 6.36 0.82 -18.95
N SER A 277 7.01 0.46 -20.06
CA SER A 277 8.18 -0.42 -20.06
C SER A 277 9.35 0.16 -19.27
N ASP A 278 9.59 1.48 -19.37
CA ASP A 278 10.65 2.14 -18.62
C ASP A 278 10.47 1.98 -17.10
N ILE A 279 9.22 1.94 -16.63
CA ILE A 279 8.87 1.86 -15.21
C ILE A 279 8.85 0.42 -14.73
N LEU A 280 8.17 -0.45 -15.48
CA LEU A 280 7.96 -1.84 -15.08
C LEU A 280 9.20 -2.70 -15.31
N MET A 281 10.08 -2.33 -16.25
CA MET A 281 11.21 -3.15 -16.67
C MET A 281 12.55 -2.41 -16.71
N GLY A 282 12.56 -1.07 -16.67
CA GLY A 282 13.77 -0.28 -16.87
C GLY A 282 14.72 -0.22 -15.68
N GLN A 283 14.26 -0.55 -14.46
CA GLN A 283 15.08 -0.49 -13.24
C GLN A 283 15.06 -1.80 -12.45
N PRO A 284 15.58 -2.91 -13.00
CA PRO A 284 15.45 -4.26 -12.43
C PRO A 284 16.08 -4.46 -11.04
N ARG A 285 16.90 -3.51 -10.58
CA ARG A 285 17.52 -3.53 -9.25
C ARG A 285 16.62 -2.94 -8.17
N LEU A 286 15.64 -2.11 -8.55
CA LEU A 286 14.74 -1.42 -7.62
C LEU A 286 13.38 -2.11 -7.59
N LYS A 287 12.73 -2.17 -6.43
CA LYS A 287 11.28 -2.38 -6.41
C LYS A 287 10.62 -1.17 -7.07
N ALA A 288 9.62 -1.38 -7.93
CA ALA A 288 8.90 -0.30 -8.62
C ALA A 288 7.91 0.41 -7.67
N ILE A 289 8.43 0.87 -6.53
CA ILE A 289 7.73 1.64 -5.50
C ILE A 289 7.60 3.05 -6.03
N MET A 290 6.36 3.46 -6.30
CA MET A 290 6.00 4.80 -6.73
C MET A 290 5.93 5.67 -5.48
N PRO A 291 6.87 6.60 -5.24
CA PRO A 291 6.99 7.28 -3.95
C PRO A 291 6.38 8.69 -3.98
N VAL A 292 6.22 9.29 -5.16
CA VAL A 292 5.72 10.66 -5.30
C VAL A 292 4.80 10.77 -6.51
N GLY A 293 3.56 11.18 -6.25
CA GLY A 293 2.60 11.62 -7.25
C GLY A 293 1.62 10.54 -7.71
N ASP A 294 0.35 10.95 -7.87
CA ASP A 294 -0.76 10.13 -8.38
C ASP A 294 -0.69 9.88 -9.89
N ASP A 295 0.34 10.41 -10.54
CA ASP A 295 0.29 10.65 -11.97
C ASP A 295 0.45 9.36 -12.78
N TYR A 296 1.27 8.42 -12.31
CA TYR A 296 1.48 7.14 -12.98
C TYR A 296 0.17 6.36 -13.14
N PHE A 297 -0.46 5.97 -12.03
CA PHE A 297 -1.67 5.14 -12.07
C PHE A 297 -2.80 5.83 -12.84
N ARG A 298 -2.99 7.15 -12.66
CA ARG A 298 -3.99 7.93 -13.41
C ARG A 298 -3.69 7.97 -14.92
N ARG A 299 -2.43 8.15 -15.29
CA ARG A 299 -2.02 8.21 -16.70
C ARG A 299 -2.15 6.87 -17.38
N VAL A 300 -1.67 5.79 -16.77
CA VAL A 300 -1.81 4.45 -17.36
C VAL A 300 -3.28 4.05 -17.44
N ALA A 301 -4.06 4.25 -16.37
CA ALA A 301 -5.50 3.98 -16.38
C ALA A 301 -6.28 4.78 -17.44
N GLY A 302 -5.75 5.94 -17.85
CA GLY A 302 -6.30 6.82 -18.87
C GLY A 302 -5.62 6.75 -20.25
N GLY A 303 -4.69 5.82 -20.49
CA GLY A 303 -4.00 5.67 -21.79
C GLY A 303 -3.03 6.81 -22.14
N LYS A 304 -2.44 7.48 -21.14
CA LYS A 304 -1.57 8.66 -21.30
C LYS A 304 -0.10 8.35 -21.02
N TYR A 305 0.51 7.53 -21.84
CA TYR A 305 1.93 7.16 -21.75
C TYR A 305 2.58 7.12 -23.13
N ARG A 306 3.92 7.12 -23.17
CA ARG A 306 4.67 6.95 -24.41
C ARG A 306 4.48 5.54 -24.95
N GLU A 307 4.26 5.42 -26.25
CA GLU A 307 4.17 4.13 -26.94
C GLU A 307 5.38 3.23 -26.63
N CYS A 308 5.10 1.95 -26.37
CA CYS A 308 6.10 0.93 -26.04
C CYS A 308 5.56 -0.47 -26.34
N ASP A 309 6.45 -1.47 -26.27
CA ASP A 309 6.17 -2.87 -26.56
C ASP A 309 5.02 -3.46 -25.75
N ILE A 310 5.00 -3.24 -24.43
CA ILE A 310 3.90 -3.70 -23.57
C ILE A 310 2.69 -2.75 -23.58
N GLY A 311 2.87 -1.53 -24.10
CA GLY A 311 1.84 -0.49 -24.11
C GLY A 311 0.57 -0.92 -24.83
N ARG A 312 0.70 -1.62 -25.98
CA ARG A 312 -0.45 -2.13 -26.72
C ARG A 312 -1.31 -3.08 -25.88
N ARG A 313 -0.69 -3.98 -25.10
CA ARG A 313 -1.43 -4.91 -24.23
C ARG A 313 -2.19 -4.17 -23.13
N PHE A 314 -1.62 -3.09 -22.59
CA PHE A 314 -2.31 -2.23 -21.63
C PHE A 314 -3.47 -1.47 -22.27
N ASP A 315 -3.34 -1.02 -23.52
CA ASP A 315 -4.46 -0.42 -24.26
C ASP A 315 -5.58 -1.43 -24.53
N ASP A 316 -5.24 -2.66 -24.93
CA ASP A 316 -6.21 -3.75 -25.13
C ASP A 316 -6.93 -4.12 -23.82
N ALA A 317 -6.17 -4.24 -22.71
CA ALA A 317 -6.73 -4.47 -21.38
C ALA A 317 -7.64 -3.31 -20.93
N ARG A 318 -7.26 -2.06 -21.19
CA ARG A 318 -8.07 -0.89 -20.87
C ARG A 318 -9.37 -0.88 -21.67
N ALA A 319 -9.31 -1.15 -22.97
CA ALA A 319 -10.48 -1.23 -23.84
C ALA A 319 -11.44 -2.34 -23.37
N TYR A 320 -10.90 -3.51 -23.00
CA TYR A 320 -11.67 -4.59 -22.38
C TYR A 320 -12.39 -4.11 -21.11
N LEU A 321 -11.68 -3.48 -20.16
CA LEU A 321 -12.27 -3.00 -18.90
C LEU A 321 -13.32 -1.89 -19.11
N GLU A 322 -13.14 -1.04 -20.12
CA GLU A 322 -14.08 0.02 -20.48
C GLU A 322 -15.35 -0.52 -21.16
N GLY A 323 -15.26 -1.67 -21.82
CA GLY A 323 -16.39 -2.36 -22.44
C GLY A 323 -17.28 -3.13 -21.44
N LEU A 324 -16.84 -3.31 -20.20
CA LEU A 324 -17.61 -4.02 -19.17
C LEU A 324 -18.78 -3.16 -18.67
N THR A 325 -19.94 -3.80 -18.50
CA THR A 325 -21.12 -3.16 -17.87
C THR A 325 -20.89 -2.97 -16.37
N ASP A 326 -20.31 -3.98 -15.71
CA ASP A 326 -19.89 -3.94 -14.31
C ASP A 326 -18.40 -4.28 -14.24
N ILE A 327 -17.58 -3.34 -13.77
CA ILE A 327 -16.13 -3.53 -13.70
C ILE A 327 -15.72 -4.73 -12.84
N ARG A 328 -16.59 -5.16 -11.93
CA ARG A 328 -16.35 -6.29 -11.03
C ARG A 328 -16.37 -7.65 -11.75
N GLU A 329 -16.86 -7.67 -12.99
CA GLU A 329 -16.83 -8.85 -13.87
C GLU A 329 -15.47 -9.05 -14.55
N ALA A 330 -14.52 -8.12 -14.36
CA ALA A 330 -13.20 -8.20 -14.96
C ALA A 330 -12.50 -9.53 -14.66
N CYS A 331 -12.09 -10.20 -15.73
CA CYS A 331 -11.36 -11.47 -15.74
C CYS A 331 -12.11 -12.66 -15.13
N LEU A 332 -13.43 -12.59 -14.93
CA LEU A 332 -14.20 -13.74 -14.45
C LEU A 332 -14.28 -14.87 -15.50
N GLU A 333 -14.17 -14.51 -16.79
CA GLU A 333 -14.13 -15.43 -17.92
C GLU A 333 -12.75 -16.08 -18.14
N ALA A 334 -11.71 -15.57 -17.48
CA ALA A 334 -10.36 -16.08 -17.68
C ALA A 334 -10.21 -17.50 -17.12
N ASP A 335 -9.54 -18.37 -17.86
CA ASP A 335 -9.05 -19.65 -17.38
C ASP A 335 -7.92 -19.41 -16.37
N PHE A 336 -8.30 -19.33 -15.09
CA PHE A 336 -7.37 -19.01 -14.03
C PHE A 336 -6.43 -20.16 -13.73
N ASP A 337 -6.85 -21.41 -13.95
CA ASP A 337 -5.99 -22.58 -13.75
C ASP A 337 -4.84 -22.56 -14.75
N ALA A 338 -5.15 -22.33 -16.04
CA ALA A 338 -4.12 -22.15 -17.07
C ALA A 338 -3.19 -20.96 -16.78
N PHE A 339 -3.74 -19.86 -16.24
CA PHE A 339 -2.92 -18.72 -15.82
C PHE A 339 -2.01 -19.03 -14.62
N MET A 340 -2.50 -19.78 -13.62
CA MET A 340 -1.67 -20.22 -12.49
C MET A 340 -0.53 -21.12 -12.95
N GLU A 341 -0.80 -22.09 -13.82
CA GLU A 341 0.23 -22.95 -14.40
C GLU A 341 1.29 -22.13 -15.14
N PHE A 342 0.85 -21.16 -15.95
CA PHE A 342 1.76 -20.22 -16.63
C PHE A 342 2.61 -19.42 -15.64
N ALA A 343 2.02 -18.89 -14.57
CA ALA A 343 2.74 -18.11 -13.57
C ALA A 343 3.79 -18.97 -12.84
N ILE A 344 3.42 -20.18 -12.42
CA ILE A 344 4.34 -21.13 -11.78
C ILE A 344 5.50 -21.49 -12.72
N ALA A 345 5.22 -21.76 -14.00
CA ALA A 345 6.24 -22.02 -15.00
C ALA A 345 7.18 -20.82 -15.18
N ALA A 346 6.64 -19.60 -15.19
CA ALA A 346 7.45 -18.38 -15.24
C ALA A 346 8.39 -18.26 -14.03
N GLY A 347 7.89 -18.58 -12.84
CA GLY A 347 8.69 -18.69 -11.60
C GLY A 347 9.82 -19.70 -11.70
N GLN A 348 9.57 -20.86 -12.30
CA GLN A 348 10.59 -21.91 -12.49
C GLN A 348 11.66 -21.49 -13.52
N THR A 349 11.25 -20.88 -14.63
CA THR A 349 12.17 -20.31 -15.63
C THR A 349 13.06 -19.24 -15.00
N ALA A 350 12.46 -18.30 -14.28
CA ALA A 350 13.20 -17.23 -13.59
C ALA A 350 14.19 -17.79 -12.56
N LEU A 351 13.80 -18.86 -11.86
CA LEU A 351 14.68 -19.55 -10.92
C LEU A 351 15.90 -20.16 -11.63
N GLY A 352 15.71 -20.75 -12.81
CA GLY A 352 16.81 -21.23 -13.65
C GLY A 352 17.77 -20.10 -14.05
N GLU A 353 17.24 -18.96 -14.49
CA GLU A 353 18.03 -17.79 -14.90
C GLU A 353 18.88 -17.18 -13.78
N VAL A 354 18.42 -17.25 -12.53
CA VAL A 354 19.15 -16.70 -11.38
C VAL A 354 20.02 -17.73 -10.67
N LYS A 355 19.70 -19.03 -10.72
CA LYS A 355 20.52 -20.11 -10.12
C LYS A 355 21.94 -20.13 -10.67
N ASP A 356 22.12 -19.89 -11.96
CA ASP A 356 23.45 -19.81 -12.59
C ASP A 356 24.28 -18.61 -12.08
N LYS A 357 23.64 -17.62 -11.43
CA LYS A 357 24.27 -16.42 -10.86
C LYS A 357 24.36 -16.43 -9.34
N PHE A 358 23.58 -17.26 -8.67
CA PHE A 358 23.49 -17.40 -7.21
C PHE A 358 23.79 -18.85 -6.83
N ASN A 359 25.06 -19.22 -6.87
CA ASN A 359 25.52 -20.47 -6.27
C ASN A 359 25.76 -20.19 -4.78
N PRO A 360 24.99 -20.76 -3.83
CA PRO A 360 25.18 -20.51 -2.39
C PRO A 360 26.45 -21.16 -1.82
N GLY A 361 27.30 -21.75 -2.67
CA GLY A 361 28.50 -22.48 -2.32
C GLY A 361 29.81 -21.69 -2.40
N GLU A 362 29.78 -20.41 -2.78
CA GLU A 362 30.98 -19.56 -2.84
C GLU A 362 30.72 -18.15 -2.25
N THR A 363 30.55 -18.07 -0.93
CA THR A 363 30.91 -16.88 -0.11
C THR A 363 31.22 -17.30 1.30
#